data_AF-A0A0N4WCQ9-F1
#
_entry.id   AF-A0A0N4WCQ9-F1
#
_cell.length_a   1.000
_cell.length_b   1.000
_cell.length_c   1.000
_cell.angle_alpha   90.00
_cell.angle_beta   90.00
_cell.angle_gamma   90.00
#
_symmetry.space_group_name_H-M   'P 1'
#
loop_
_entity.id
_entity.type
_entity.pdbx_description
1 polymer ?
#
loop_
_entity_poly.entity_id
_entity_poly.type
_entity_poly.pdbx_seq_one_letter_code
_entity_poly.pdbx_strand_id
1 'polypeptide(L)' 'MAICTSNARTLASEACIEDLMMQARKIKYDVIGLTEMRGQRPLHAVFETGEELFLGTCDSRGVGGVGVLVNTHLAMNIDS' A
#
# COMPACT_ATOMS: atom_id res chain seq x y z
N MET A 1 16.31 -3.61 -3.02
CA MET A 1 15.17 -4.31 -2.42
C MET A 1 15.09 -4.03 -0.93
N ALA A 2 14.35 -2.99 -0.58
CA ALA A 2 13.99 -2.58 0.77
C ALA A 2 12.49 -2.83 0.98
N ILE A 3 12.19 -3.71 1.94
CA ILE A 3 10.82 -4.07 2.31
C ILE A 3 10.54 -3.49 3.69
N CYS A 4 9.46 -2.73 3.81
CA CYS A 4 9.01 -2.21 5.10
C CYS A 4 7.58 -2.66 5.40
N THR A 5 7.21 -2.60 6.67
CA THR A 5 5.84 -2.87 7.11
C THR A 5 5.32 -1.63 7.82
N SER A 6 4.08 -1.27 7.51
CA SER A 6 3.41 -0.13 8.12
C SER A 6 2.03 -0.54 8.61
N ASN A 7 1.67 -0.06 9.80
CA ASN A 7 0.36 -0.28 10.35
C ASN A 7 -0.62 0.71 9.71
N ALA A 8 -1.59 0.18 8.95
CA ALA A 8 -2.56 0.94 8.20
C ALA A 8 -3.82 1.29 8.99
N ARG A 9 -3.85 1.07 10.32
CA ARG A 9 -5.02 1.37 11.17
C ARG A 9 -5.48 2.83 11.05
N THR A 10 -4.58 3.75 10.72
CA THR A 10 -4.85 5.18 10.52
C THR A 10 -5.02 5.58 9.05
N LEU A 11 -4.84 4.68 8.09
CA LEU A 11 -5.05 4.95 6.66
C LEU A 11 -6.56 4.95 6.34
N ALA A 12 -7.23 6.03 6.72
CA ALA A 12 -8.67 6.22 6.54
C ALA A 12 -9.03 6.99 5.25
N SER A 13 -8.03 7.61 4.60
CA SER A 13 -8.23 8.43 3.41
C SER A 13 -7.10 8.27 2.40
N GLU A 14 -7.39 8.65 1.16
CA GLU A 14 -6.42 8.72 0.07
C GLU A 14 -5.23 9.63 0.43
N ALA A 15 -5.49 10.76 1.09
CA ALA A 15 -4.45 11.65 1.61
C ALA A 15 -3.51 10.99 2.63
N CYS A 16 -4.00 10.07 3.47
CA CYS A 16 -3.13 9.32 4.38
C CYS A 16 -2.21 8.34 3.62
N ILE A 17 -2.69 7.79 2.51
CA ILE A 17 -1.90 6.93 1.63
C ILE A 17 -0.82 7.75 0.92
N GLU A 18 -1.18 8.95 0.42
CA GLU A 18 -0.22 9.89 -0.17
C GLU A 18 0.88 10.32 0.81
N ASP A 19 0.52 10.63 2.07
CA ASP A 19 1.51 10.99 3.08
C ASP A 19 2.45 9.81 3.39
N LEU A 20 1.91 8.59 3.49
CA LEU A 20 2.71 7.39 3.64
C LEU A 20 3.67 7.20 2.46
N MET A 21 3.21 7.40 1.22
CA MET A 21 4.06 7.34 0.04
C MET A 21 5.16 8.40 0.08
N MET A 22 4.82 9.62 0.47
CA MET A 22 5.78 10.72 0.59
C MET A 22 6.85 10.42 1.65
N GLN A 23 6.47 9.81 2.77
CA GLN A 23 7.41 9.35 3.79
C GLN A 23 8.25 8.16 3.30
N ALA A 24 7.61 7.19 2.65
CA ALA A 24 8.28 6.00 2.16
C ALA A 24 9.33 6.35 1.09
N ARG A 25 9.05 7.31 0.21
CA ARG A 25 10.03 7.82 -0.78
C ARG A 25 11.31 8.34 -0.14
N LYS A 26 11.23 8.95 1.05
CA LYS A 26 12.42 9.43 1.76
C LYS A 26 13.34 8.28 2.18
N ILE A 27 12.79 7.10 2.45
CA ILE A 27 13.53 5.92 2.90
C ILE A 27 13.89 4.95 1.75
N LYS A 28 13.57 5.29 0.49
CA LYS A 28 13.84 4.46 -0.70
C LYS A 28 13.32 3.02 -0.55
N TYR A 29 12.03 2.88 -0.31
CA TYR A 29 11.34 1.59 -0.27
C TYR A 29 11.17 0.98 -1.68
N ASP A 30 11.12 -0.34 -1.74
CA ASP A 30 10.70 -1.09 -2.93
C ASP A 30 9.29 -1.69 -2.74
N VAL A 31 8.98 -2.18 -1.54
CA VAL A 31 7.66 -2.74 -1.17
C VAL A 31 7.28 -2.34 0.26
N ILE A 32 6.03 -1.95 0.47
CA ILE A 32 5.46 -1.74 1.80
C ILE A 32 4.33 -2.74 2.04
N GLY A 33 4.47 -3.56 3.07
CA GLY A 33 3.36 -4.35 3.61
C GLY A 33 2.49 -3.50 4.53
N LEU A 34 1.20 -3.43 4.25
CA LEU A 34 0.20 -2.72 5.05
C LEU A 34 -0.61 -3.73 5.85
N THR A 35 -0.63 -3.57 7.17
CA THR A 35 -1.40 -4.44 8.08
C THR A 35 -2.51 -3.67 8.78
N GLU A 36 -3.62 -4.33 9.11
CA GLU A 36 -4.75 -3.74 9.83
C GLU A 36 -5.50 -2.63 9.09
N MET A 37 -5.68 -2.77 7.78
CA MET A 37 -6.53 -1.84 7.04
C MET A 37 -8.00 -2.13 7.37
N ARG A 38 -8.72 -1.16 7.96
CA ARG A 38 -10.10 -1.35 8.42
C ARG A 38 -11.10 -1.15 7.30
N GLY A 39 -11.93 -2.17 7.05
CA GLY A 39 -13.16 -2.05 6.25
C GLY A 39 -12.98 -1.66 4.78
N GLN A 40 -11.78 -1.80 4.22
CA GLN A 40 -11.55 -1.50 2.81
C GLN A 40 -11.95 -2.70 1.93
N ARG A 41 -12.67 -2.39 0.85
CA ARG A 41 -12.95 -3.37 -0.20
C ARG A 41 -11.65 -3.67 -0.94
N PRO A 42 -11.53 -4.85 -1.58
CA PRO A 42 -10.43 -5.09 -2.51
C PRO A 42 -10.35 -3.95 -3.50
N LEU A 43 -9.17 -3.36 -3.60
CA LEU A 43 -8.92 -2.20 -4.43
C LEU A 43 -7.53 -2.33 -5.02
N HIS A 44 -7.45 -2.09 -6.32
CA HIS A 44 -6.22 -1.91 -7.06
C HIS A 44 -6.21 -0.46 -7.52
N ALA A 45 -5.15 0.27 -7.17
CA ALA A 45 -4.94 1.63 -7.62
C ALA A 45 -3.50 1.81 -8.09
N VAL A 46 -3.37 2.51 -9.21
CA VAL A 46 -2.09 2.96 -9.74
C VAL A 46 -2.08 4.47 -9.58
N PHE A 47 -1.09 4.99 -8.87
CA PHE A 47 -0.94 6.43 -8.69
C PHE A 47 -0.27 7.07 -9.91
N GLU A 48 -0.41 8.38 -10.09
CA GLU A 48 0.23 9.12 -11.21
C GLU A 48 1.76 8.95 -11.26
N THR A 49 2.32 8.52 -10.13
CA THR A 49 3.73 8.30 -9.90
C THR A 49 4.20 6.90 -10.28
N GLY A 50 3.26 6.02 -10.67
CA GLY A 50 3.51 4.63 -11.07
C GLY A 50 3.70 3.66 -9.90
N GLU A 51 3.48 4.11 -8.66
CA GLU A 51 3.36 3.22 -7.51
C GLU A 51 2.01 2.47 -7.59
N GLU A 52 2.03 1.17 -7.28
CA GLU A 52 0.83 0.33 -7.32
C GLU A 52 0.43 -0.12 -5.92
N LEU A 53 -0.85 0.03 -5.59
CA LEU A 53 -1.46 -0.40 -4.35
C LEU A 53 -2.41 -1.57 -4.60
N PHE A 54 -2.16 -2.66 -3.89
CA PHE A 54 -2.99 -3.85 -3.85
C PHE A 54 -3.60 -3.99 -2.46
N LEU A 55 -4.93 -3.99 -2.38
CA LEU A 55 -5.65 -4.19 -1.14
C LEU A 55 -6.38 -5.52 -1.15
N GLY A 56 -6.07 -6.36 -0.16
CA GLY A 56 -6.76 -7.60 0.11
C GLY A 56 -8.08 -7.39 0.84
N THR A 57 -8.93 -8.41 0.80
CA THR A 57 -10.22 -8.40 1.50
C THR A 57 -10.03 -8.34 3.02
N CYS A 58 -10.73 -7.44 3.70
CA CYS A 58 -11.02 -7.62 5.13
C CYS A 58 -12.05 -8.74 5.33
N ASP A 59 -12.07 -9.33 6.52
CA ASP A 59 -13.23 -10.14 6.93
C ASP A 59 -14.50 -9.26 7.00
N SER A 60 -15.68 -9.87 7.15
CA SER A 60 -16.95 -9.13 7.24
C SER A 60 -17.01 -8.14 8.41
N ARG A 61 -16.07 -8.21 9.36
CA ARG A 61 -15.93 -7.28 10.50
C ARG A 61 -15.01 -6.12 10.17
N GLY A 62 -14.44 -6.07 8.97
CA GLY A 62 -13.48 -5.07 8.56
C GLY A 62 -12.13 -5.21 9.27
N VAL A 63 -11.79 -6.38 9.81
CA VAL A 63 -10.57 -6.63 10.58
C VAL A 63 -9.61 -7.49 9.78
N GLY A 64 -8.32 -7.15 9.85
CA GLY A 64 -7.25 -7.98 9.26
C GLY A 64 -7.02 -7.77 7.76
N GLY A 65 -7.50 -6.67 7.18
CA GLY A 65 -7.13 -6.31 5.80
C GLY A 65 -5.61 -6.18 5.66
N VAL A 66 -5.07 -6.86 4.65
CA VAL A 66 -3.66 -6.78 4.25
C VAL A 66 -3.61 -6.00 2.95
N GLY A 67 -2.67 -5.06 2.85
CA GLY A 67 -2.37 -4.36 1.60
C GLY A 67 -0.88 -4.45 1.28
N VAL A 68 -0.53 -4.23 0.02
CA VAL A 68 0.85 -4.12 -0.44
C VAL A 68 0.94 -2.90 -1.34
N LEU A 69 1.93 -2.05 -1.08
CA LEU A 69 2.30 -0.94 -1.96
C LEU A 69 3.65 -1.25 -2.61
N VAL A 70 3.72 -1.17 -3.94
CA VAL A 70 4.92 -1.47 -4.73
C VAL A 70 5.43 -0.19 -5.39
N ASN A 71 6.72 0.08 -5.26
CA ASN A 71 7.36 1.22 -5.90
C ASN A 71 7.47 1.02 -7.42
N THR A 72 7.35 2.10 -8.18
CA THR A 72 7.46 2.13 -9.65
C THR A 72 8.72 1.43 -10.19
N HIS A 73 9.87 1.57 -9.52
CA HIS A 73 11.11 0.90 -9.93
C HIS A 73 11.02 -0.63 -9.88
N LEU A 74 10.25 -1.16 -8.92
CA LEU A 74 9.99 -2.58 -8.82
C LEU A 74 8.81 -2.98 -9.75
N ALA A 75 7.76 -2.16 -9.82
CA ALA A 75 6.56 -2.41 -10.63
C ALA A 75 6.87 -2.51 -12.14
N MET A 76 7.75 -1.65 -12.67
CA MET A 76 8.22 -1.75 -14.07
C MET A 76 8.97 -3.06 -14.39
N ASN A 77 9.39 -3.79 -13.36
CA ASN A 77 10.09 -5.07 -13.49
C ASN A 77 9.15 -6.28 -13.27
N ILE A 78 7.87 -6.02 -12.95
CA ILE A 78 6.80 -7.02 -12.87
C ILE A 78 5.99 -6.90 -14.16
N ASP A 79 6.62 -7.20 -15.30
CA ASP A 79 5.86 -7.56 -16.49
C ASP A 79 5.21 -8.93 -16.22
N SER A 80 3.91 -9.04 -16.53
CA SER A 80 3.09 -10.22 -16.28
C SER A 80 3.64 -11.51 -16.89
#